data_AF-A0A4Q5YLE7-F1
#
_entry.id   AF-A0A4Q5YLE7-F1
#
_cell.length_a   1.000
_cell.length_b   1.000
_cell.length_c   1.000
_cell.angle_alpha   90.00
_cell.angle_beta   90.00
_cell.angle_gamma   90.00
#
_symmetry.space_group_name_H-M   'P 1'
#
loop_
_entity.id
_entity.type
_entity.pdbx_description
1 polymer ?
#
loop_
_entity_poly.entity_id
_entity_poly.type
_entity_poly.pdbx_seq_one_letter_code
_entity_poly.pdbx_strand_id
1 'polypeptide(L)'
;MKKLLTQVPSGQPKEQTQLLFLGCSHFGQEGMYKGNPAADLFSADKQKEIAAVNASLARFKPDVILIEREPEEQAQVDSLYNAYRSGKLAFTDLSYGRAEQYQFGFALAKELNHQRVFGTDYYESVSNRMLTSGAA
;
A
#
# COMPACT_ATOMS: atom_id res chain seq x y z
N MET A 1 25.80 50.40 29.05
CA MET A 1 24.59 49.68 28.58
C MET A 1 24.86 49.11 27.20
N LYS A 2 25.18 47.81 27.08
CA LYS A 2 25.13 47.01 25.84
C LYS A 2 25.68 45.62 26.14
N LYS A 3 24.78 44.65 26.30
CA LYS A 3 24.90 43.23 25.93
C LYS A 3 23.78 42.46 26.63
N LEU A 4 22.57 42.65 26.11
CA LEU A 4 21.50 41.67 26.25
C LEU A 4 21.23 41.19 24.82
N LEU A 5 22.13 40.36 24.30
CA LEU A 5 21.86 39.59 23.09
C LEU A 5 21.10 38.37 23.56
N THR A 6 19.78 38.50 23.51
CA THR A 6 18.80 37.45 23.72
C THR A 6 19.19 36.24 22.87
N GLN A 7 19.49 35.11 23.51
CA GLN A 7 19.61 33.83 22.83
C GLN A 7 18.25 33.47 22.23
N VAL A 8 18.13 33.59 20.91
CA VAL A 8 16.99 33.02 20.19
C VAL A 8 17.12 31.51 20.30
N PRO A 9 16.14 30.78 20.87
CA PRO A 9 16.20 29.33 20.89
C PRO A 9 16.13 28.83 19.45
N SER A 10 17.20 28.23 18.94
CA SER A 10 17.14 27.50 17.68
C SER A 10 16.34 26.22 17.94
N GLY A 11 15.06 26.23 17.57
CA GLY A 11 14.23 25.03 17.53
C GLY A 11 14.92 23.97 16.68
N GLN A 12 15.02 22.74 17.21
CA GLN A 12 15.56 21.60 16.46
C GLN A 12 14.80 21.47 15.12
N PRO A 13 15.49 21.22 13.99
CA PRO A 13 14.82 20.94 12.73
C PRO A 13 13.82 19.80 12.94
N LYS A 14 12.55 20.06 12.68
CA LYS A 14 11.52 19.04 12.74
C LYS A 14 11.78 18.09 11.57
N GLU A 15 12.11 16.83 11.84
CA GLU A 15 12.31 15.84 10.78
C GLU A 15 11.06 15.79 9.89
N GLN A 16 11.28 15.87 8.59
CA GLN A 16 10.20 15.85 7.61
C GLN A 16 9.80 14.41 7.32
N THR A 17 8.51 14.11 7.36
CA THR A 17 7.98 12.81 6.95
C THR A 17 8.25 12.58 5.47
N GLN A 18 8.93 11.49 5.15
CA GLN A 18 9.17 11.07 3.78
C GLN A 18 8.02 10.20 3.29
N LEU A 19 7.58 10.41 2.05
CA LEU A 19 6.49 9.65 1.43
C LEU A 19 6.96 9.05 0.12
N LEU A 20 6.60 7.79 -0.10
CA LEU A 20 6.78 7.08 -1.37
C LEU A 20 5.42 6.62 -1.86
N PHE A 21 5.03 7.07 -3.05
CA PHE A 21 3.80 6.64 -3.71
C PHE A 21 4.12 5.60 -4.77
N LEU A 22 3.43 4.46 -4.72
CA LEU A 22 3.49 3.42 -5.74
C LEU A 22 2.19 3.42 -6.54
N GLY A 23 2.20 4.00 -7.73
CA GLY A 23 1.09 3.89 -8.68
C GLY A 23 1.21 2.60 -9.50
N CYS A 24 0.14 1.81 -9.55
CA CYS A 24 0.10 0.57 -10.34
C CYS A 24 -1.33 0.25 -10.82
N SER A 25 -1.47 -0.82 -11.62
CA SER A 25 -2.78 -1.30 -12.07
C SER A 25 -3.47 -2.15 -11.00
N HIS A 26 -4.82 -2.24 -11.05
CA HIS A 26 -5.58 -3.16 -10.20
C HIS A 26 -5.47 -4.61 -10.71
N PHE A 27 -4.42 -5.30 -10.31
CA PHE A 27 -4.12 -6.64 -10.82
C PHE A 27 -5.01 -7.75 -10.25
N GLY A 28 -5.81 -7.45 -9.24
CA GLY A 28 -6.79 -8.38 -8.68
C GLY A 28 -7.95 -8.70 -9.62
N GLN A 29 -8.15 -7.92 -10.69
CA GLN A 29 -9.25 -8.08 -11.62
C GLN A 29 -9.06 -9.31 -12.53
N GLU A 30 -10.00 -10.25 -12.50
CA GLU A 30 -9.92 -11.49 -13.28
C GLU A 30 -9.70 -11.28 -14.77
N GLY A 31 -10.31 -10.22 -15.33
CA GLY A 31 -10.19 -9.87 -16.75
C GLY A 31 -8.77 -9.57 -17.22
N MET A 32 -7.84 -9.30 -16.31
CA MET A 32 -6.44 -8.99 -16.64
C MET A 32 -5.62 -10.24 -16.97
N TYR A 33 -5.93 -11.38 -16.35
CA TYR A 33 -5.12 -12.60 -16.46
C TYR A 33 -5.88 -13.79 -17.05
N LYS A 34 -7.22 -13.76 -17.03
CA LYS A 34 -8.04 -14.83 -17.61
C LYS A 34 -7.91 -14.82 -19.13
N GLY A 35 -7.18 -15.81 -19.67
CA GLY A 35 -6.86 -15.90 -21.10
C GLY A 35 -5.56 -15.21 -21.51
N ASN A 36 -4.82 -14.62 -20.56
CA ASN A 36 -3.50 -14.06 -20.78
C ASN A 36 -2.52 -14.52 -19.69
N PRO A 37 -1.92 -15.73 -19.83
CA PRO A 37 -0.97 -16.26 -18.85
C PRO A 37 0.24 -15.35 -18.59
N ALA A 38 0.63 -14.53 -19.57
CA ALA A 38 1.74 -13.58 -19.42
C ALA A 38 1.41 -12.41 -18.47
N ALA A 39 0.12 -12.16 -18.23
CA ALA A 39 -0.36 -11.18 -17.26
C ALA A 39 -0.71 -11.81 -15.90
N ASP A 40 -0.59 -13.14 -15.75
CA ASP A 40 -0.80 -13.77 -14.45
C ASP A 40 0.38 -13.47 -13.52
N LEU A 41 0.10 -12.68 -12.48
CA LEU A 41 1.11 -12.33 -11.48
C LEU A 41 1.65 -13.53 -10.71
N PHE A 42 0.92 -14.65 -10.64
CA PHE A 42 1.43 -15.88 -10.02
C PHE A 42 2.36 -16.69 -10.93
N SER A 43 2.56 -16.29 -12.18
CA SER A 43 3.59 -16.90 -13.02
C SER A 43 4.98 -16.66 -12.44
N ALA A 44 5.90 -17.60 -12.67
CA ALA A 44 7.25 -17.53 -12.12
C ALA A 44 8.01 -16.26 -12.54
N ASP A 45 7.80 -15.79 -13.78
CA ASP A 45 8.48 -14.59 -14.27
C ASP A 45 7.91 -13.32 -13.65
N LYS A 46 6.58 -13.25 -13.46
CA LYS A 46 5.97 -12.12 -12.76
C LYS A 46 6.30 -12.09 -11.27
N GLN A 47 6.41 -13.23 -10.61
CA GLN A 47 6.90 -13.28 -9.23
C GLN A 47 8.35 -12.78 -9.10
N LYS A 48 9.22 -13.02 -10.09
CA LYS A 48 10.57 -12.42 -10.11
C LYS A 48 10.52 -10.91 -10.30
N GLU A 49 9.68 -10.40 -11.20
CA GLU A 49 9.49 -8.96 -11.40
C GLU A 49 8.98 -8.29 -10.11
N ILE A 50 7.95 -8.86 -9.48
CA ILE A 50 7.39 -8.37 -8.20
C ILE A 50 8.48 -8.36 -7.11
N ALA A 51 9.28 -9.43 -7.00
CA ALA A 51 10.37 -9.48 -6.05
C ALA A 51 11.42 -8.37 -6.28
N ALA A 52 11.75 -8.07 -7.54
CA ALA A 52 12.66 -6.98 -7.87
C ALA A 52 12.10 -5.58 -7.52
N VAL A 53 10.79 -5.39 -7.69
CA VAL A 53 10.08 -4.18 -7.27
C VAL A 53 10.09 -4.06 -5.75
N ASN A 54 9.69 -5.11 -5.02
CA ASN A 54 9.69 -5.11 -3.55
C ASN A 54 11.09 -4.88 -2.97
N ALA A 55 12.13 -5.50 -3.54
CA ALA A 55 13.51 -5.23 -3.16
C ALA A 55 13.91 -3.77 -3.37
N SER A 56 13.31 -3.08 -4.35
CA SER A 56 13.51 -1.65 -4.57
C SER A 56 12.78 -0.76 -3.58
N LEU A 57 11.55 -1.13 -3.22
CA LEU A 57 10.76 -0.45 -2.20
C LEU A 57 11.39 -0.64 -0.80
N ALA A 58 11.92 -1.81 -0.50
CA ALA A 58 12.56 -2.13 0.77
C ALA A 58 13.77 -1.22 1.08
N ARG A 59 14.47 -0.71 0.05
CA ARG A 59 15.58 0.25 0.23
C ARG A 59 15.12 1.59 0.81
N PHE A 60 13.86 1.98 0.60
CA PHE A 60 13.27 3.17 1.21
C PHE A 60 13.08 2.99 2.72
N LYS A 61 13.01 1.73 3.21
CA LYS A 61 12.76 1.39 4.62
C LYS A 61 11.51 2.08 5.17
N PRO A 62 10.33 1.87 4.56
CA PRO A 62 9.10 2.44 5.11
C PRO A 62 8.89 1.95 6.54
N ASP A 63 8.53 2.86 7.44
CA ASP A 63 8.10 2.49 8.81
C ASP A 63 6.63 2.08 8.84
N VAL A 64 5.87 2.51 7.84
CA VAL A 64 4.43 2.29 7.69
C VAL A 64 4.12 1.98 6.23
N ILE A 65 3.27 0.96 6.02
CA ILE A 65 2.74 0.61 4.70
C ILE A 65 1.23 0.86 4.70
N LEU A 66 0.80 1.56 3.66
CA LEU A 66 -0.54 2.05 3.44
C LEU A 66 -1.12 1.40 2.17
N ILE A 67 -2.36 0.91 2.22
CA ILE A 67 -3.06 0.31 1.07
C ILE A 67 -4.42 0.96 0.84
N GLU A 68 -4.92 0.87 -0.39
CA GLU A 68 -6.23 1.34 -0.83
C GLU A 68 -7.34 0.43 -0.28
N ARG A 69 -7.60 0.54 1.02
CA ARG A 69 -8.71 -0.07 1.76
C ARG A 69 -9.29 0.94 2.72
N GLU A 70 -10.60 0.96 2.89
CA GLU A 70 -11.25 1.92 3.79
C GLU A 70 -10.88 1.63 5.26
N PRO A 71 -10.76 2.64 6.13
CA PRO A 71 -10.48 2.45 7.56
C PRO A 71 -11.45 1.49 8.26
N GLU A 72 -12.71 1.44 7.80
CA GLU A 72 -13.77 0.54 8.27
C GLU A 72 -13.43 -0.94 8.02
N GLU A 73 -12.62 -1.22 6.98
CA GLU A 73 -12.18 -2.56 6.60
C GLU A 73 -10.92 -3.00 7.34
N GLN A 74 -10.34 -2.17 8.20
CA GLN A 74 -9.06 -2.42 8.85
C GLN A 74 -9.04 -3.73 9.65
N ALA A 75 -10.15 -4.14 10.28
CA ALA A 75 -10.21 -5.40 11.00
C ALA A 75 -10.02 -6.62 10.08
N GLN A 76 -10.56 -6.54 8.85
CA GLN A 76 -10.36 -7.56 7.83
C GLN A 76 -8.91 -7.56 7.32
N VAL A 77 -8.35 -6.37 7.06
CA VAL A 77 -6.94 -6.21 6.65
C VAL A 77 -6.00 -6.82 7.70
N ASP A 78 -6.20 -6.50 8.97
CA ASP A 78 -5.40 -7.02 10.08
C ASP A 78 -5.49 -8.55 10.17
N SER A 79 -6.70 -9.10 10.09
CA SER A 79 -6.92 -10.55 10.14
C SER A 79 -6.21 -11.27 8.99
N LEU A 80 -6.40 -10.78 7.77
CA LEU A 80 -5.81 -11.36 6.56
C LEU A 80 -4.29 -11.25 6.56
N TYR A 81 -3.75 -10.09 6.93
CA TYR A 81 -2.31 -9.88 7.01
C TYR A 81 -1.67 -10.77 8.08
N ASN A 82 -2.31 -10.93 9.24
CA ASN A 82 -1.80 -11.83 10.29
C ASN A 82 -1.79 -13.30 9.83
N ALA A 83 -2.81 -13.75 9.09
CA ALA A 83 -2.84 -15.08 8.50
C ALA A 83 -1.69 -15.28 7.49
N TYR A 84 -1.47 -14.32 6.59
CA TYR A 84 -0.36 -14.35 5.62
C TYR A 84 1.03 -14.28 6.27
N ARG A 85 1.21 -13.37 7.24
CA ARG A 85 2.47 -13.19 7.99
C ARG A 85 2.85 -14.46 8.74
N SER A 86 1.88 -15.13 9.35
CA SER A 86 2.09 -16.40 10.07
C SER A 86 2.19 -17.64 9.17
N GLY A 87 2.08 -17.49 7.85
CA GLY A 87 2.16 -18.60 6.89
C GLY A 87 0.93 -19.51 6.86
N LYS A 88 -0.18 -19.09 7.50
CA LYS A 88 -1.46 -19.82 7.51
C LYS A 88 -2.28 -19.60 6.24
N LEU A 89 -1.86 -18.67 5.39
CA LEU A 89 -2.53 -18.28 4.16
C LEU A 89 -1.49 -18.01 3.08
N ALA A 90 -1.68 -18.60 1.89
CA ALA A 90 -0.98 -18.21 0.68
C ALA A 90 -1.90 -17.35 -0.20
N PHE A 91 -1.33 -16.40 -0.95
CA PHE A 91 -2.14 -15.58 -1.86
C PHE A 91 -2.78 -16.42 -2.98
N THR A 92 -2.19 -17.55 -3.34
CA THR A 92 -2.76 -18.50 -4.29
C THR A 92 -4.09 -19.10 -3.84
N ASP A 93 -4.38 -19.08 -2.53
CA ASP A 93 -5.63 -19.60 -1.95
C ASP A 93 -6.78 -18.57 -2.09
N LEU A 94 -6.48 -17.34 -2.49
CA LEU A 94 -7.42 -16.24 -2.62
C LEU A 94 -7.70 -15.97 -4.11
N SER A 95 -8.97 -15.88 -4.50
CA SER A 95 -9.36 -15.48 -5.86
C SER A 95 -8.80 -14.10 -6.23
N TYR A 96 -8.67 -13.22 -5.25
CA TYR A 96 -8.14 -11.87 -5.35
C TYR A 96 -6.66 -11.75 -4.94
N GLY A 97 -5.95 -12.84 -4.69
CA GLY A 97 -4.57 -12.80 -4.17
C GLY A 97 -3.55 -12.17 -5.11
N ARG A 98 -3.92 -11.96 -6.38
CA ARG A 98 -3.14 -11.22 -7.38
C ARG A 98 -3.19 -9.71 -7.18
N ALA A 99 -4.09 -9.20 -6.34
CA ALA A 99 -4.19 -7.76 -6.12
C ALA A 99 -2.87 -7.17 -5.60
N GLU A 100 -2.56 -5.99 -6.10
CA GLU A 100 -1.41 -5.14 -5.82
C GLU A 100 -1.18 -4.94 -4.31
N GLN A 101 -2.26 -4.73 -3.55
CA GLN A 101 -2.23 -4.59 -2.10
C GLN A 101 -1.61 -5.82 -1.40
N TYR A 102 -1.70 -7.01 -2.01
CA TYR A 102 -1.08 -8.23 -1.49
C TYR A 102 0.33 -8.42 -2.04
N GLN A 103 0.50 -8.32 -3.36
CA GLN A 103 1.77 -8.57 -4.04
C GLN A 103 2.87 -7.56 -3.67
N PHE A 104 2.49 -6.32 -3.41
CA PHE A 104 3.41 -5.26 -2.98
C PHE A 104 3.19 -4.91 -1.51
N GLY A 105 1.97 -4.57 -1.10
CA GLY A 105 1.69 -4.11 0.27
C GLY A 105 2.02 -5.17 1.34
N PHE A 106 1.30 -6.29 1.34
CA PHE A 106 1.47 -7.34 2.36
C PHE A 106 2.83 -8.04 2.24
N ALA A 107 3.28 -8.34 1.02
CA ALA A 107 4.56 -9.00 0.79
C ALA A 107 5.73 -8.16 1.32
N LEU A 108 5.76 -6.86 1.00
CA LEU A 108 6.79 -5.95 1.50
C LEU A 108 6.70 -5.78 3.03
N ALA A 109 5.49 -5.66 3.58
CA ALA A 109 5.29 -5.56 5.02
C ALA A 109 5.85 -6.79 5.76
N LYS A 110 5.64 -7.98 5.20
CA LYS A 110 6.18 -9.23 5.76
C LYS A 110 7.70 -9.28 5.65
N GLU A 111 8.27 -8.89 4.51
CA GLU A 111 9.72 -8.80 4.29
C GLU A 111 10.40 -7.86 5.30
N LEU A 112 9.76 -6.73 5.60
CA LEU A 112 10.25 -5.73 6.56
C LEU A 112 9.84 -6.01 8.01
N ASN A 113 9.25 -7.17 8.30
CA ASN A 113 8.77 -7.58 9.63
C ASN A 113 7.79 -6.60 10.30
N HIS A 114 6.99 -5.89 9.51
CA HIS A 114 5.95 -5.02 10.04
C HIS A 114 4.83 -5.83 10.68
N GLN A 115 4.33 -5.34 11.82
CA GLN A 115 3.23 -6.00 12.54
C GLN A 115 1.86 -5.68 11.94
N ARG A 116 1.76 -4.66 11.10
CA ARG A 116 0.50 -4.17 10.56
C ARG A 116 0.67 -3.48 9.22
N VAL A 117 -0.39 -3.52 8.41
CA VAL A 117 -0.60 -2.73 7.20
C VAL A 117 -1.87 -1.92 7.41
N PHE A 118 -1.91 -0.66 7.00
CA PHE A 118 -3.05 0.23 7.26
C PHE A 118 -3.86 0.47 5.99
N GLY A 119 -5.19 0.37 6.09
CA GLY A 119 -6.11 0.86 5.07
C GLY A 119 -6.24 2.38 5.18
N THR A 120 -6.04 3.08 4.08
CA THR A 120 -6.16 4.55 4.01
C THR A 120 -6.84 5.01 2.73
N ASP A 121 -7.85 4.28 2.28
CA ASP A 121 -8.70 4.75 1.20
C ASP A 121 -9.85 5.63 1.72
N TYR A 122 -10.35 6.49 0.86
CA TYR A 122 -11.58 7.22 1.09
C TYR A 122 -12.35 7.27 -0.22
N TYR A 123 -13.26 6.31 -0.38
CA TYR A 123 -14.13 6.25 -1.55
C TYR A 123 -15.27 7.26 -1.41
N GLU A 124 -14.96 8.54 -1.63
CA GLU A 124 -16.04 9.47 -1.93
C GLU A 124 -16.54 9.14 -3.32
N SER A 125 -17.76 8.63 -3.41
CA SER A 125 -18.46 8.58 -4.68
C SER A 125 -18.60 10.04 -5.14
N VAL A 126 -17.63 10.56 -5.89
CA VAL A 126 -17.91 11.54 -6.95
C VAL A 126 -18.71 10.77 -7.98
N SER A 127 -19.94 10.46 -7.58
CA SER A 127 -20.91 9.82 -8.42
C SER A 127 -20.95 10.66 -9.69
N ASN A 128 -21.04 9.98 -10.82
CA ASN A 128 -21.67 10.50 -12.03
C ASN A 128 -23.05 11.18 -11.77
N ARG A 129 -23.51 11.31 -10.51
CA ARG A 129 -24.59 12.19 -10.05
C ARG A 129 -24.39 13.65 -10.45
N MET A 130 -23.17 14.20 -10.43
CA MET A 130 -22.96 15.57 -10.96
C MET A 130 -23.15 15.68 -12.48
N LEU A 131 -23.10 14.55 -13.21
CA LEU A 131 -23.45 14.50 -14.64
C LEU A 131 -24.93 14.20 -14.88
N THR A 132 -25.68 13.71 -13.88
CA THR A 132 -27.12 13.41 -14.00
C THR A 132 -28.04 14.44 -13.34
N SER A 133 -27.58 15.20 -12.35
CA SER A 133 -28.29 16.38 -11.87
C SER A 133 -27.70 17.60 -12.58
N GLY A 134 -28.26 17.93 -13.74
CA GLY A 134 -27.97 19.20 -14.40
C GLY A 134 -28.11 20.35 -13.39
N ALA A 135 -27.20 21.33 -13.50
CA ALA A 135 -27.26 22.55 -12.73
C ALA A 135 -28.70 23.13 -12.82
N ALA A 136 -29.36 23.17 -11.66
CA ALA A 136 -30.57 23.95 -11.45
C ALA A 136 -30.20 25.28 -10.82
#